data_AF-A0A3D3BH78-F1
#
_entry.id   AF-A0A3D3BH78-F1
#
_cell.length_a   1.000
_cell.length_b   1.000
_cell.length_c   1.000
_cell.angle_alpha   90.00
_cell.angle_beta   90.00
_cell.angle_gamma   90.00
#
_symmetry.space_group_name_H-M   'P 1'
#
loop_
_entity.id
_entity.type
_entity.pdbx_description
1 polymer ?
#
loop_
_entity_poly.entity_id
_entity_poly.type
_entity_poly.pdbx_seq_one_letter_code
_entity_poly.pdbx_strand_id
1 'polypeptide(L)'
;NPAAAAGPGGFARNLRDTPTVSFIAARTPTLAPFAHVRFCMQNPAECSRSSGSSVIALTSYRESQLKRVNASVNRSVRAVNDSPAADGGDVWQVSGGSGDCEDFALIKRKRLIAMGWSP
;
A
#
# COMPACT_ATOMS: atom_id res chain seq x y z
N ASN A 1 30.31 -26.74 17.80
CA ASN A 1 29.59 -27.02 19.07
C ASN A 1 29.89 -25.92 20.06
N PRO A 2 28.90 -25.32 20.75
CA PRO A 2 27.54 -25.83 20.98
C PRO A 2 26.43 -24.98 20.34
N ALA A 3 25.29 -25.64 20.16
CA ALA A 3 24.01 -25.05 19.81
C ALA A 3 23.49 -24.16 20.96
N ALA A 4 22.90 -23.01 20.62
CA ALA A 4 22.11 -22.23 21.55
C ALA A 4 20.79 -22.98 21.81
N ALA A 5 20.74 -23.77 22.87
CA ALA A 5 19.51 -24.38 23.35
C ALA A 5 18.60 -23.28 23.91
N ALA A 6 17.45 -23.06 23.28
CA ALA A 6 16.37 -22.29 23.86
C ALA A 6 15.82 -23.05 25.07
N GLY A 7 16.33 -22.72 26.26
CA GLY A 7 15.81 -23.25 27.53
C GLY A 7 14.40 -22.72 27.83
N PRO A 8 13.73 -23.27 28.86
CA PRO A 8 12.36 -22.90 29.24
C PRO A 8 12.15 -21.40 29.56
N GLY A 9 13.24 -20.65 29.78
CA GLY A 9 13.23 -19.21 30.03
C GLY A 9 13.14 -18.31 28.78
N GLY A 10 13.15 -18.88 27.56
CA GLY A 10 13.13 -18.10 26.31
C GLY A 10 11.79 -17.42 25.96
N PHE A 11 10.74 -17.67 26.75
CA PHE A 11 9.39 -17.13 26.52
C PHE A 11 9.04 -15.90 27.37
N ALA A 12 9.98 -15.35 28.14
CA ALA A 12 9.79 -14.05 28.78
C ALA A 12 10.19 -12.93 27.81
N ARG A 13 9.51 -12.83 26.65
CA ARG A 13 9.51 -11.57 25.90
C ARG A 13 8.82 -10.55 26.79
N ASN A 14 9.59 -9.61 27.33
CA ASN A 14 9.07 -8.46 28.06
C ASN A 14 7.98 -7.79 27.21
N LEU A 15 6.71 -7.96 27.57
CA LEU A 15 5.54 -7.27 26.98
C LEU A 15 5.53 -5.77 27.31
N ARG A 16 6.68 -5.19 27.67
CA ARG A 16 6.84 -3.79 28.11
C ARG A 16 7.31 -2.85 27.01
N ASP A 17 7.85 -3.38 25.91
CA ASP A 17 8.11 -2.60 24.71
C ASP A 17 6.92 -2.70 23.75
N THR A 18 5.85 -1.98 24.08
CA THR A 18 4.88 -1.59 23.05
C THR A 18 5.66 -0.66 22.10
N PRO A 19 5.87 -1.03 20.83
CA PRO A 19 6.58 -0.15 19.92
C PRO A 19 5.81 1.17 19.84
N THR A 20 6.47 2.27 20.21
CA THR A 20 5.93 3.61 20.02
C THR A 20 5.77 3.82 18.52
N VAL A 21 4.54 3.68 18.02
CA VAL A 21 4.26 3.86 16.58
C VAL A 21 4.28 5.35 16.28
N SER A 22 5.35 5.82 15.64
CA SER A 22 5.40 7.18 15.09
C SER A 22 4.53 7.25 13.83
N PHE A 23 3.43 7.99 13.92
CA PHE A 23 2.60 8.28 12.75
C PHE A 23 3.20 9.42 11.94
N ILE A 24 3.06 9.36 10.61
CA ILE A 24 3.37 10.50 9.74
C ILE A 24 2.32 11.59 9.99
N ALA A 25 2.77 12.79 10.36
CA ALA A 25 1.88 13.94 10.53
C ALA A 25 1.64 14.62 9.18
N ALA A 26 0.38 14.60 8.71
CA ALA A 26 -0.03 15.46 7.61
C ALA A 26 0.07 16.93 8.03
N ARG A 27 0.69 17.76 7.19
CA ARG A 27 0.84 19.21 7.41
C ARG A 27 -0.08 19.97 6.45
N THR A 28 0.44 21.04 5.85
CA THR A 28 -0.27 21.86 4.87
C THR A 28 -0.63 21.06 3.62
N PRO A 29 -1.85 21.24 3.07
CA PRO A 29 -2.19 20.74 1.75
C PRO A 29 -1.17 21.21 0.70
N THR A 30 -0.86 20.34 -0.25
CA THR A 30 0.04 20.62 -1.37
C THR A 30 -0.62 20.27 -2.69
N LEU A 31 -0.05 20.73 -3.80
CA LEU A 31 -0.49 20.36 -5.14
C LEU A 31 -0.28 18.86 -5.36
N ALA A 32 -1.20 18.23 -6.09
CA ALA A 32 -1.02 16.85 -6.51
C ALA A 32 0.22 16.73 -7.41
N PRO A 33 0.98 15.61 -7.34
CA PRO A 33 2.06 15.36 -8.29
C PRO A 33 1.57 15.44 -9.73
N PHE A 34 2.39 15.97 -10.64
CA PHE A 34 2.03 16.08 -12.06
C PHE A 34 1.70 14.72 -12.67
N ALA A 35 2.44 13.68 -12.31
CA ALA A 35 2.21 12.30 -12.75
C ALA A 35 0.80 11.80 -12.38
N HIS A 36 0.33 12.07 -11.14
CA HIS A 36 -1.03 11.78 -10.72
C HIS A 36 -2.08 12.54 -11.54
N VAL A 37 -1.87 13.84 -11.81
CA VAL A 37 -2.80 14.63 -12.63
C VAL A 37 -2.92 14.03 -14.03
N ARG A 38 -1.79 13.73 -14.67
CA ARG A 38 -1.74 13.09 -15.99
C ARG A 38 -2.42 11.72 -15.98
N PHE A 39 -2.16 10.90 -14.98
CA PHE A 39 -2.81 9.61 -14.80
C PHE A 39 -4.33 9.73 -14.74
N CYS A 40 -4.85 10.67 -13.96
CA CYS A 40 -6.29 10.91 -13.86
C CYS A 40 -6.90 11.41 -15.18
N MET A 41 -6.17 12.23 -15.94
CA MET A 41 -6.62 12.66 -17.26
C MET A 41 -6.72 11.49 -18.25
N GLN A 42 -5.78 10.54 -18.18
CA GLN A 42 -5.77 9.34 -19.02
C GLN A 42 -6.73 8.25 -18.54
N ASN A 43 -6.99 8.20 -17.22
CA ASN A 43 -7.84 7.21 -16.56
C ASN A 43 -8.92 7.87 -15.69
N PRO A 44 -9.90 8.59 -16.26
CA PRO A 44 -10.88 9.35 -15.48
C PRO A 44 -11.66 8.51 -14.45
N ALA A 45 -11.92 7.23 -14.77
CA ALA A 45 -12.61 6.32 -13.88
C ALA A 45 -11.84 6.05 -12.57
N GLU A 46 -10.50 6.07 -12.61
CA GLU A 46 -9.67 5.82 -11.42
C GLU A 46 -9.71 6.98 -10.41
N CYS A 47 -10.00 8.20 -10.88
CA CYS A 47 -9.96 9.41 -10.07
C CYS A 47 -11.32 10.11 -9.91
N SER A 48 -12.38 9.55 -10.48
CA SER A 48 -13.73 10.10 -10.33
C SER A 48 -14.14 10.14 -8.86
N ARG A 49 -14.82 11.22 -8.45
CA ARG A 49 -15.36 11.32 -7.09
C ARG A 49 -16.40 10.23 -6.90
N SER A 50 -16.10 9.27 -6.03
CA SER A 50 -17.05 8.22 -5.68
C SER A 50 -18.03 8.73 -4.61
N SER A 51 -19.26 8.24 -4.64
CA SER A 51 -20.23 8.44 -3.56
C SER A 51 -20.03 7.47 -2.39
N GLY A 52 -18.91 6.74 -2.38
CA GLY A 52 -18.57 5.78 -1.34
C GLY A 52 -18.21 6.45 -0.01
N SER A 53 -18.12 5.63 1.03
CA SER A 53 -17.73 6.10 2.36
C SER A 53 -16.23 6.41 2.41
N SER A 54 -15.87 7.58 2.96
CA SER A 54 -14.48 7.97 3.21
C SER A 54 -13.84 7.19 4.36
N VAL A 55 -14.66 6.56 5.21
CA VAL A 55 -14.22 5.73 6.34
C VAL A 55 -14.91 4.39 6.28
N ILE A 56 -14.15 3.32 6.44
CA ILE A 56 -14.66 1.96 6.50
C ILE A 56 -14.36 1.35 7.86
N ALA A 57 -15.34 0.68 8.45
CA ALA A 57 -15.10 -0.12 9.64
C ALA A 57 -14.18 -1.29 9.31
N LEU A 58 -13.01 -1.35 9.95
CA LEU A 58 -12.03 -2.41 9.78
C LEU A 58 -12.41 -3.62 10.65
N THR A 59 -13.40 -4.39 10.20
CA THR A 59 -13.76 -5.67 10.83
C THR A 59 -12.63 -6.68 10.65
N SER A 60 -12.59 -7.75 11.45
CA SER A 60 -11.58 -8.81 11.30
C SER A 60 -11.57 -9.43 9.90
N TYR A 61 -12.73 -9.54 9.25
CA TYR A 61 -12.84 -9.99 7.87
C TYR A 61 -12.17 -9.03 6.88
N ARG A 62 -12.46 -7.73 6.99
CA ARG A 62 -11.85 -6.70 6.13
C ARG A 62 -10.35 -6.56 6.40
N GLU A 63 -9.92 -6.60 7.64
CA GLU A 63 -8.50 -6.60 7.99
C GLU A 63 -7.77 -7.78 7.34
N SER A 64 -8.39 -8.97 7.35
CA SER A 64 -7.87 -10.17 6.69
C SER A 64 -7.76 -9.99 5.17
N GLN A 65 -8.76 -9.39 4.52
CA GLN A 65 -8.71 -9.05 3.09
C GLN A 65 -7.58 -8.06 2.79
N LEU A 66 -7.48 -6.96 3.56
CA LEU A 66 -6.44 -5.94 3.39
C LEU A 66 -5.04 -6.54 3.47
N LYS A 67 -4.78 -7.36 4.50
CA LYS A 67 -3.50 -8.05 4.68
C LYS A 67 -3.21 -9.00 3.53
N ARG A 68 -4.20 -9.78 3.08
CA ARG A 68 -4.04 -10.70 1.93
C ARG A 68 -3.72 -9.95 0.64
N VAL A 69 -4.46 -8.89 0.31
CA VAL A 69 -4.23 -8.09 -0.90
C VAL A 69 -2.85 -7.46 -0.86
N ASN A 70 -2.49 -6.80 0.26
CA ASN A 70 -1.18 -6.18 0.41
C ASN A 70 -0.04 -7.20 0.22
N ALA A 71 -0.11 -8.34 0.91
CA ALA A 71 0.92 -9.36 0.82
C ALA A 71 0.98 -10.03 -0.56
N SER A 72 -0.17 -10.24 -1.21
CA SER A 72 -0.24 -10.79 -2.57
C SER A 72 0.40 -9.84 -3.58
N VAL A 73 0.04 -8.56 -3.57
CA VAL A 73 0.61 -7.56 -4.49
C VAL A 73 2.12 -7.44 -4.26
N ASN A 74 2.55 -7.32 -3.00
CA ASN A 74 3.97 -7.21 -2.67
C ASN A 74 4.82 -8.40 -3.15
N ARG A 75 4.23 -9.58 -3.27
CA ARG A 75 4.93 -10.77 -3.81
C ARG A 75 4.85 -10.88 -5.33
N SER A 76 3.80 -10.33 -5.95
CA SER A 76 3.54 -10.50 -7.39
C SER A 76 4.13 -9.40 -8.27
N VAL A 77 4.44 -8.23 -7.69
CA VAL A 77 4.96 -7.07 -8.43
C VAL A 77 6.44 -6.90 -8.08
N ARG A 78 7.29 -6.83 -9.11
CA ARG A 78 8.72 -6.54 -8.93
C ARG A 78 8.92 -5.03 -8.71
N ALA A 79 9.54 -4.65 -7.59
CA ALA A 79 9.86 -3.26 -7.33
C ALA A 79 10.91 -2.74 -8.32
N VAL A 80 10.54 -1.77 -9.15
CA VAL A 80 11.39 -1.10 -10.14
C VAL A 80 10.96 0.35 -10.20
N ASN A 81 11.88 1.28 -9.93
CA ASN A 81 11.62 2.71 -10.09
C ASN A 81 11.48 3.04 -11.57
N ASP A 82 10.67 4.06 -11.87
CA ASP A 82 10.61 4.60 -13.21
C ASP A 82 11.96 5.13 -13.70
N SER A 83 12.17 4.98 -15.01
CA SER A 83 13.36 5.50 -15.67
C SER A 83 13.25 7.02 -15.76
N PRO A 84 14.28 7.78 -15.33
CA PRO A 84 14.31 9.23 -15.51
C PRO A 84 14.24 9.66 -16.99
N ALA A 85 14.57 8.75 -17.91
CA ALA A 85 14.51 8.97 -19.35
C ALA A 85 13.13 8.67 -19.97
N ALA A 86 12.19 8.08 -19.21
CA ALA A 86 10.82 7.89 -19.67
C ALA A 86 10.07 9.23 -19.69
N ASP A 87 9.10 9.37 -20.60
CA ASP A 87 8.34 10.61 -20.80
C ASP A 87 7.69 11.11 -19.49
N GLY A 88 8.33 12.09 -18.85
CA GLY A 88 7.85 12.73 -17.63
C GLY A 88 8.41 12.19 -16.31
N GLY A 89 9.37 11.26 -16.33
CA GLY A 89 10.16 10.78 -15.18
C GLY A 89 9.43 9.90 -14.16
N ASP A 90 8.12 10.09 -13.97
CA ASP A 90 7.23 9.35 -13.07
C ASP A 90 5.92 9.03 -13.81
N VAL A 91 5.63 7.75 -14.01
CA VAL A 91 4.55 7.20 -14.85
C VAL A 91 3.68 6.25 -14.03
N TRP A 92 2.57 6.78 -13.54
CA TRP A 92 1.60 5.99 -12.78
C TRP A 92 0.82 5.05 -13.69
N GLN A 93 0.73 3.78 -13.31
CA GLN A 93 0.05 2.75 -14.10
C GLN A 93 -0.59 1.68 -13.22
N VAL A 94 -1.64 1.05 -13.74
CA VAL A 94 -2.31 -0.07 -13.07
C VAL A 94 -1.97 -1.39 -13.77
N SER A 95 -0.69 -1.63 -14.01
CA SER A 95 -0.17 -2.84 -14.66
C SER A 95 0.39 -3.84 -13.66
N GLY A 96 0.18 -5.13 -13.91
CA GLY A 96 0.91 -6.19 -13.18
C GLY A 96 2.33 -6.38 -13.73
N GLY A 97 3.25 -6.84 -12.88
CA GLY A 97 4.59 -7.28 -13.30
C GLY A 97 5.73 -6.50 -12.62
N SER A 98 5.75 -5.19 -12.77
CA SER A 98 6.69 -4.30 -12.07
C SER A 98 6.13 -2.90 -11.88
N GLY A 99 6.72 -2.16 -10.95
CA GLY A 99 6.41 -0.75 -10.66
C GLY A 99 7.05 -0.33 -9.35
N ASP A 100 6.78 0.87 -8.89
CA ASP A 100 7.24 1.43 -7.62
C ASP A 100 6.06 1.78 -6.70
N CYS A 101 6.17 2.80 -5.86
CA CYS A 101 5.33 2.95 -4.68
C CYS A 101 3.84 3.14 -5.03
N GLU A 102 3.57 4.02 -5.98
CA GLU A 102 2.26 4.41 -6.49
C GLU A 102 1.60 3.29 -7.28
N ASP A 103 2.35 2.57 -8.10
CA ASP A 103 1.85 1.45 -8.88
C ASP A 103 1.37 0.33 -7.96
N PHE A 104 2.15 0.04 -6.91
CA PHE A 104 1.74 -0.90 -5.87
C PHE A 104 0.46 -0.44 -5.18
N ALA A 105 0.33 0.87 -4.89
CA ALA A 105 -0.85 1.42 -4.25
C ALA A 105 -2.09 1.31 -5.16
N LEU A 106 -1.96 1.65 -6.44
CA LEU A 106 -3.02 1.57 -7.45
C LEU A 106 -3.52 0.13 -7.64
N ILE A 107 -2.60 -0.84 -7.74
CA ILE A 107 -2.96 -2.26 -7.89
C ILE A 107 -3.68 -2.77 -6.64
N LYS A 108 -3.20 -2.42 -5.43
CA LYS A 108 -3.87 -2.78 -4.16
C LYS A 108 -5.26 -2.19 -4.10
N ARG A 109 -5.40 -0.89 -4.41
CA ARG A 109 -6.68 -0.17 -4.45
C ARG A 109 -7.66 -0.86 -5.40
N LYS A 110 -7.26 -1.11 -6.65
CA LYS A 110 -8.10 -1.78 -7.65
C LYS A 110 -8.60 -3.15 -7.17
N ARG A 111 -7.72 -3.95 -6.58
CA ARG A 111 -8.10 -5.27 -6.05
C ARG A 111 -9.07 -5.18 -4.87
N LEU A 112 -8.89 -4.21 -3.97
CA LEU A 112 -9.81 -4.00 -2.84
C LEU A 112 -11.19 -3.53 -3.33
N ILE A 113 -11.25 -2.58 -4.26
CA ILE A 113 -12.50 -2.09 -4.86
C ILE A 113 -13.25 -3.24 -5.54
N ALA A 114 -12.54 -4.10 -6.28
CA ALA A 114 -13.14 -5.29 -6.90
C ALA A 114 -13.72 -6.29 -5.87
N MET A 115 -13.29 -6.22 -4.60
CA MET A 115 -13.83 -7.00 -3.48
C MET A 115 -14.94 -6.26 -2.70
N GLY A 116 -15.46 -5.14 -3.23
CA GLY A 116 -16.53 -4.35 -2.62
C GLY A 116 -16.06 -3.35 -1.57
N TRP A 117 -14.77 -2.99 -1.55
CA TRP A 117 -14.29 -1.88 -0.73
C TRP A 117 -14.73 -0.56 -1.36
N SER A 118 -14.98 0.44 -0.50
CA SER A 118 -15.34 1.78 -0.97
C SER A 118 -14.19 2.39 -1.79
N PRO A 119 -14.46 2.88 -3.02
CA PRO A 119 -13.46 3.46 -3.92
C PRO A 119 -13.08 4.91 -3.61
#